data_AF-A0AB36IX49-F1
#
_entry.id   AF-A0AB36IX49-F1
#
_cell.length_a   1.000
_cell.length_b   1.000
_cell.length_c   1.000
_cell.angle_alpha   90.00
_cell.angle_beta   90.00
_cell.angle_gamma   90.00
#
_symmetry.space_group_name_H-M   'P 1'
#
loop_
_entity.id
_entity.type
_entity.pdbx_description
1 polymer ?
#
loop_
_entity_poly.entity_id
_entity_poly.type
_entity_poly.pdbx_seq_one_letter_code
_entity_poly.pdbx_strand_id
1 'polypeptide(L)'
;MDAPQRYQKQPVVVEAIQWTGENNPAVIEFCGTKTDDEGNEYLRFVPLAYPEPKLWVDANACWVPITPGEWIIRDKLGFYPCNPFVFAETYQAAS
;
A
#
# COMPACT_ATOMS: atom_id res chain seq x y z
N MET A 1 -10.28 2.82 32.60
CA MET A 1 -9.16 2.20 31.87
C MET A 1 -9.77 1.21 30.93
N ASP A 2 -9.78 1.52 29.63
CA ASP A 2 -10.32 0.62 28.63
C ASP A 2 -9.29 -0.50 28.41
N ALA A 3 -9.65 -1.72 28.83
CA ALA A 3 -8.85 -2.91 28.61
C ALA A 3 -8.93 -3.32 27.12
N PRO A 4 -7.91 -4.03 26.58
CA PRO A 4 -7.94 -4.51 25.20
C PRO A 4 -9.19 -5.39 24.96
N GLN A 5 -9.86 -5.14 23.83
CA GLN A 5 -11.03 -5.90 23.39
C GLN A 5 -10.69 -6.74 22.15
N ARG A 6 -11.41 -7.84 21.96
CA ARG A 6 -11.19 -8.76 20.83
C ARG A 6 -12.10 -8.41 19.66
N TYR A 7 -11.53 -8.32 18.48
CA TYR A 7 -12.24 -8.02 17.23
C TYR A 7 -11.85 -9.06 16.16
N GLN A 8 -12.78 -9.35 15.25
CA GLN A 8 -12.54 -10.23 14.10
C GLN A 8 -12.51 -9.39 12.82
N LYS A 9 -11.50 -9.60 11.98
CA LYS A 9 -11.42 -8.97 10.66
C LYS A 9 -12.56 -9.51 9.78
N GLN A 10 -13.27 -8.61 9.10
CA GLN A 10 -14.29 -9.00 8.12
C GLN A 10 -13.62 -9.62 6.87
N PRO A 11 -14.27 -10.59 6.19
CA PRO A 11 -13.78 -11.10 4.92
C PRO A 11 -13.83 -10.00 3.86
N VAL A 12 -12.71 -9.74 3.21
CA VAL A 12 -12.57 -8.72 2.17
C VAL A 12 -11.74 -9.27 1.01
N VAL A 13 -12.16 -8.96 -0.21
CA VAL A 13 -11.36 -9.15 -1.42
C VAL A 13 -10.68 -7.82 -1.72
N VAL A 14 -9.39 -7.86 -2.04
CA VAL A 14 -8.56 -6.69 -2.33
C VAL A 14 -7.80 -6.90 -3.63
N GLU A 15 -7.43 -5.81 -4.29
CA GLU A 15 -6.44 -5.82 -5.37
C GLU A 15 -5.06 -5.62 -4.75
N ALA A 16 -4.05 -6.35 -5.21
CA ALA A 16 -2.70 -6.19 -4.68
C ALA A 16 -1.64 -6.49 -5.74
N ILE A 17 -0.50 -5.80 -5.63
CA ILE A 17 0.69 -6.05 -6.43
C ILE A 17 1.91 -6.16 -5.51
N GLN A 18 2.76 -7.17 -5.70
CA GLN A 18 4.04 -7.23 -5.00
C GLN A 18 5.03 -6.29 -5.69
N TRP A 19 5.70 -5.42 -4.94
CA TRP A 19 6.81 -4.64 -5.49
C TRP A 19 8.11 -5.44 -5.36
N THR A 20 8.75 -5.73 -6.49
CA THR A 20 9.94 -6.59 -6.54
C THR A 20 11.25 -5.79 -6.48
N GLY A 21 11.19 -4.46 -6.45
CA GLY A 21 12.33 -3.59 -6.68
C GLY A 21 12.62 -3.30 -8.16
N GLU A 22 12.10 -4.14 -9.07
CA GLU A 22 12.37 -4.06 -10.51
C GLU A 22 11.11 -3.75 -11.33
N ASN A 23 9.92 -4.10 -10.84
CA ASN A 23 8.65 -3.91 -11.54
C ASN A 23 8.04 -2.50 -11.37
N ASN A 24 8.89 -1.47 -11.31
CA ASN A 24 8.47 -0.08 -11.06
C ASN A 24 7.36 0.41 -12.01
N PRO A 25 7.41 0.16 -13.33
CA PRO A 25 6.34 0.63 -14.22
C PRO A 25 4.96 0.08 -13.85
N ALA A 26 4.87 -1.22 -13.53
CA ALA A 26 3.62 -1.87 -13.16
C ALA A 26 3.09 -1.36 -11.81
N VAL A 27 3.98 -1.11 -10.84
CA VAL A 27 3.57 -0.55 -9.55
C VAL A 27 3.12 0.91 -9.67
N ILE A 28 3.80 1.72 -10.48
CA ILE A 28 3.39 3.10 -10.75
C ILE A 28 2.01 3.13 -11.41
N GLU A 29 1.79 2.28 -12.42
CA GLU A 29 0.49 2.17 -13.10
C GLU A 29 -0.61 1.74 -12.12
N PHE A 30 -0.35 0.73 -11.29
CA PHE A 30 -1.30 0.24 -10.28
C PHE A 30 -1.65 1.33 -9.25
N CYS A 31 -0.67 2.09 -8.77
CA CYS A 31 -0.86 3.10 -7.71
C CYS A 31 -1.44 4.42 -8.23
N GLY A 32 -1.16 4.76 -9.49
CA GLY A 32 -1.56 6.03 -10.10
C GLY A 32 -0.99 7.26 -9.39
N THR A 33 -1.77 8.34 -9.40
CA THR A 33 -1.41 9.62 -8.79
C THR A 33 -2.15 9.85 -7.46
N LYS A 34 -1.60 10.77 -6.67
CA LYS A 34 -2.30 11.46 -5.59
C LYS A 34 -2.40 12.95 -5.94
N THR A 35 -3.40 13.62 -5.41
CA THR A 35 -3.54 15.07 -5.49
C THR A 35 -3.36 15.67 -4.10
N ASP A 36 -2.65 16.79 -3.97
CA ASP A 36 -2.60 17.55 -2.72
C ASP A 36 -3.77 18.54 -2.59
N ASP A 37 -3.83 19.28 -1.47
CA ASP A 37 -4.89 20.25 -1.20
C ASP A 37 -4.88 21.45 -2.17
N GLU A 38 -3.77 21.67 -2.88
CA GLU A 38 -3.59 22.73 -3.87
C GLU A 38 -3.99 22.27 -5.29
N GLY A 39 -4.34 20.99 -5.45
CA GLY A 39 -4.71 20.40 -6.73
C GLY A 39 -3.52 19.90 -7.56
N ASN A 40 -2.30 19.88 -7.01
CA ASN A 40 -1.13 19.37 -7.71
C ASN A 40 -1.12 17.84 -7.68
N GLU A 41 -0.85 17.23 -8.84
CA GLU A 41 -0.75 15.78 -8.97
C GLU A 41 0.68 15.27 -8.82
N TYR A 42 0.85 14.19 -8.06
CA TYR A 42 2.12 13.50 -7.84
C TYR A 42 1.95 12.00 -8.01
N LEU A 43 3.01 11.30 -8.42
CA LEU A 43 3.02 9.83 -8.35
C LEU A 43 2.76 9.37 -6.92
N ARG A 44 1.87 8.40 -6.74
CA ARG A 44 1.58 7.83 -5.42
C ARG A 44 2.70 6.93 -4.90
N PHE A 45 3.43 6.29 -5.82
CA PHE A 45 4.61 5.47 -5.53
C PHE A 45 5.84 6.10 -6.16
N VAL A 46 6.90 6.26 -5.37
CA VAL A 46 8.16 6.89 -5.79
C VAL A 46 9.32 5.91 -5.57
N PRO A 47 9.72 5.12 -6.59
CA PRO A 47 10.74 4.08 -6.47
C PRO A 47 12.17 4.61 -6.33
N LEU A 48 12.39 5.92 -6.55
CA LEU A 48 13.70 6.57 -6.48
C LEU A 48 13.75 7.66 -5.40
N ALA A 49 12.85 7.61 -4.42
CA ALA A 49 12.87 8.54 -3.30
C ALA A 49 14.13 8.35 -2.44
N TYR A 50 14.65 9.45 -1.89
CA TYR A 50 15.79 9.44 -0.97
C TYR A 50 15.31 9.62 0.50
N PRO A 51 15.84 8.85 1.47
CA PRO A 51 16.87 7.82 1.33
C PRO A 51 16.36 6.48 0.76
N GLU A 52 15.05 6.28 0.70
CA GLU A 52 14.43 5.02 0.29
C GLU A 52 13.10 5.23 -0.46
N PRO A 53 12.65 4.23 -1.25
CA PRO A 53 11.36 4.24 -1.95
C PRO A 53 10.17 4.41 -1.01
N LYS A 54 9.13 5.11 -1.47
CA LYS A 54 7.95 5.43 -0.63
C LYS A 54 6.64 5.32 -1.39
N LEU A 55 5.59 4.97 -0.64
CA LEU A 55 4.20 4.97 -1.05
C LEU A 55 3.43 6.02 -0.24
N TRP A 56 2.58 6.81 -0.88
CA TRP A 56 1.64 7.67 -0.17
C TRP A 56 0.42 6.89 0.29
N VAL A 57 0.13 6.99 1.59
CA VAL A 57 -1.00 6.32 2.25
C VAL A 57 -2.03 7.39 2.66
N ASP A 58 -3.21 7.36 2.02
CA ASP A 58 -4.23 8.40 2.19
C ASP A 58 -4.77 8.46 3.62
N ALA A 59 -5.06 7.31 4.24
CA ALA A 59 -5.62 7.27 5.59
C ALA A 59 -4.73 7.92 6.66
N ASN A 60 -3.42 7.95 6.42
CA ASN A 60 -2.46 8.57 7.34
C ASN A 60 -1.96 9.93 6.84
N ALA A 61 -2.36 10.33 5.62
CA ALA A 61 -1.83 11.49 4.91
C ALA A 61 -0.29 11.58 4.98
N CYS A 62 0.39 10.45 4.75
CA CYS A 62 1.84 10.38 4.89
C CYS A 62 2.52 9.46 3.86
N TRP A 63 3.81 9.72 3.66
CA TRP A 63 4.70 8.85 2.88
C TRP A 63 5.24 7.75 3.79
N VAL A 64 4.97 6.50 3.42
CA VAL A 64 5.45 5.31 4.12
C VAL A 64 6.56 4.65 3.29
N PRO A 65 7.73 4.35 3.90
CA PRO A 65 8.76 3.54 3.25
C PRO A 65 8.22 2.20 2.78
N ILE A 66 8.77 1.70 1.68
CA ILE A 66 8.49 0.35 1.20
C ILE A 66 9.79 -0.33 0.78
N THR A 67 9.85 -1.64 0.98
CA THR A 67 11.00 -2.49 0.67
C THR A 67 10.65 -3.54 -0.39
N PRO A 68 11.60 -3.94 -1.25
CA PRO A 68 11.37 -5.01 -2.22
C PRO A 68 10.86 -6.29 -1.52
N GLY A 69 9.80 -6.88 -2.08
CA GLY A 69 9.09 -8.03 -1.54
C GLY A 69 7.79 -7.66 -0.82
N GLU A 70 7.59 -6.40 -0.42
CA GLU A 70 6.31 -5.96 0.15
C GLU A 70 5.21 -5.88 -0.89
N TRP A 71 3.99 -6.15 -0.44
CA TRP A 71 2.79 -6.01 -1.24
C TRP A 71 2.22 -4.61 -1.09
N ILE A 72 1.71 -4.04 -2.16
CA ILE A 72 0.88 -2.84 -2.13
C ILE A 72 -0.56 -3.31 -2.34
N ILE A 73 -1.38 -3.14 -1.31
CA ILE A 73 -2.80 -3.47 -1.34
C ILE A 73 -3.59 -2.21 -1.65
N ARG A 74 -4.60 -2.34 -2.52
CA ARG A 74 -5.62 -1.33 -2.77
C ARG A 74 -6.95 -1.81 -2.20
N ASP A 75 -7.51 -1.02 -1.28
CA ASP A 75 -8.87 -1.20 -0.79
C ASP A 75 -9.68 0.10 -0.95
N LYS A 76 -10.89 0.15 -0.37
CA LYS A 76 -11.78 1.31 -0.46
C LYS A 76 -11.20 2.60 0.13
N LEU A 77 -10.20 2.52 0.99
CA LEU A 77 -9.56 3.64 1.67
C LEU A 77 -8.26 4.08 0.98
N GLY A 78 -7.85 3.42 -0.11
CA GLY A 78 -6.63 3.76 -0.85
C GLY A 78 -5.60 2.65 -0.85
N PHE A 79 -4.33 3.02 -0.84
CA PHE A 79 -3.19 2.10 -0.99
C PHE A 79 -2.39 1.96 0.31
N TYR A 80 -1.94 0.74 0.60
CA TYR A 80 -1.20 0.40 1.83
C TYR A 80 -0.07 -0.59 1.54
N PRO A 81 1.12 -0.40 2.13
CA PRO A 81 2.13 -1.45 2.12
C PRO A 81 1.71 -2.57 3.06
N CYS A 82 2.04 -3.80 2.70
CA CYS A 82 1.76 -4.99 3.47
C CYS A 82 2.99 -5.90 3.46
N ASN A 83 3.46 -6.23 4.66
CA ASN A 83 4.56 -7.16 4.84
C ASN A 83 4.25 -8.50 4.14
N PRO A 84 5.20 -9.12 3.41
CA PRO A 84 4.94 -10.32 2.62
C PRO A 84 4.45 -11.52 3.45
N PHE A 85 4.95 -11.67 4.69
CA PHE A 85 4.52 -12.75 5.56
C PHE A 85 3.07 -12.54 6.00
N VAL A 86 2.72 -11.32 6.42
CA VAL A 86 1.34 -10.95 6.77
C VAL A 86 0.41 -11.14 5.57
N PHE A 87 0.85 -10.77 4.37
CA PHE A 87 0.06 -10.95 3.16
C PHE A 87 -0.25 -12.42 2.91
N ALA A 88 0.77 -13.29 2.93
CA ALA A 88 0.63 -14.72 2.70
C ALA A 88 -0.23 -15.44 3.76
N GLU A 89 -0.19 -14.98 5.01
CA GLU A 89 -1.04 -15.52 6.08
C GLU A 89 -2.50 -15.05 6.00
N THR A 90 -2.74 -13.90 5.36
CA THR A 90 -4.06 -13.22 5.38
C THR A 90 -4.84 -13.37 4.08
N TYR A 91 -4.16 -13.47 2.93
CA TYR A 91 -4.77 -13.42 1.61
C TYR A 91 -4.42 -14.65 0.79
N GLN A 92 -5.39 -15.07 -0.03
CA GLN A 92 -5.23 -16.09 -1.06
C GLN A 92 -5.83 -15.54 -2.36
N ALA A 93 -5.47 -16.12 -3.50
CA ALA A 93 -6.06 -15.74 -4.77
C ALA A 93 -7.59 -15.90 -4.71
N ALA A 94 -8.30 -14.84 -5.04
CA ALA A 94 -9.75 -14.84 -5.21
C ALA A 94 -10.08 -15.12 -6.69
N SER A 95 -11.11 -15.91 -6.94
CA SER A 95 -11.65 -16.24 -8.27
C SER A 95 -12.67 -15.23 -8.77
#